data_AF-A0A2I0VLA0-F1
#
_entry.id   AF-A0A2I0VLA0-F1
#
_cell.length_a   1.000
_cell.length_b   1.000
_cell.length_c   1.000
_cell.angle_alpha   90.00
_cell.angle_beta   90.00
_cell.angle_gamma   90.00
#
_symmetry.space_group_name_H-M   'P 1'
#
loop_
_entity.id
_entity.type
_entity.pdbx_description
1 polymer ?
#
loop_
_entity_poly.entity_id
_entity_poly.type
_entity_poly.pdbx_seq_one_letter_code
_entity_poly.pdbx_strand_id
1 'polypeptide(L)' 'MSDPNLDSGFVYNDQGNVDILRSTFFDVNLEIDNSVEEYLDCIIFTLSEAIEEQLANIQWKITFAPRRG' A
#
# COMPACT_ATOMS: atom_id res chain seq x y z
N MET A 1 -8.11 13.20 -4.42
CA MET A 1 -9.26 12.52 -3.77
C MET A 1 -9.27 11.14 -4.37
N SER A 2 -8.93 10.12 -3.59
CA SER A 2 -8.92 8.72 -4.06
C SER A 2 -10.33 8.31 -4.44
N ASP A 3 -10.46 7.49 -5.49
CA ASP A 3 -11.74 6.94 -5.93
C ASP A 3 -12.35 6.09 -4.80
N PRO A 4 -13.56 6.41 -4.31
CA PRO A 4 -14.22 5.65 -3.26
C PRO A 4 -14.64 4.23 -3.68
N ASN A 5 -14.52 3.85 -4.96
CA ASN A 5 -14.80 2.50 -5.44
C ASN A 5 -13.57 1.58 -5.53
N LEU A 6 -12.36 2.09 -5.27
CA LEU A 6 -11.16 1.25 -5.29
C LEU A 6 -10.93 0.65 -3.89
N ASP A 7 -11.64 -0.44 -3.59
CA ASP A 7 -11.32 -1.27 -2.43
C ASP A 7 -10.02 -2.02 -2.71
N SER A 8 -8.90 -1.37 -2.40
CA SER A 8 -7.55 -1.90 -2.57
C SER A 8 -7.13 -2.82 -1.41
N GLY A 9 -8.06 -3.16 -0.52
CA GLY A 9 -7.80 -4.01 0.67
C GLY A 9 -6.98 -3.31 1.76
N PHE A 10 -6.57 -2.06 1.54
CA PHE A 10 -5.84 -1.26 2.52
C PHE A 10 -6.75 -0.80 3.65
N VAL A 11 -6.32 -1.07 4.89
CA VAL A 11 -6.89 -0.47 6.09
C VAL A 11 -6.01 0.71 6.49
N TYR A 12 -6.63 1.81 6.90
CA TYR A 12 -5.92 3.01 7.36
C TYR A 12 -6.11 3.19 8.86
N ASN A 13 -5.04 3.61 9.54
CA ASN A 13 -5.11 3.98 10.95
C ASN A 13 -5.63 5.42 11.13
N ASP A 14 -5.78 5.84 12.38
CA ASP A 14 -6.31 7.17 12.75
C ASP A 14 -5.46 8.34 12.21
N GLN A 15 -4.22 8.09 11.78
CA GLN A 15 -3.31 9.07 11.21
C GLN A 15 -3.38 9.11 9.67
N GLY A 16 -4.22 8.27 9.05
CA GLY A 16 -4.31 8.12 7.60
C GLY A 16 -3.16 7.35 6.98
N ASN A 17 -2.34 6.66 7.78
CA ASN A 17 -1.29 5.76 7.28
C ASN A 17 -1.88 4.37 7.03
N VAL A 18 -1.32 3.64 6.05
CA VAL A 18 -1.70 2.24 5.81
C VAL A 18 -1.31 1.39 7.02
N ASP A 19 -2.30 0.73 7.62
CA ASP A 19 -2.13 -0.24 8.68
C ASP A 19 -2.03 -1.64 8.06
N ILE A 20 -0.79 -2.03 7.74
CA ILE A 20 -0.50 -3.31 7.09
C ILE A 20 -1.02 -4.47 7.93
N LEU A 21 -0.84 -4.43 9.26
CA LEU A 21 -1.23 -5.52 10.16
C LEU A 21 -2.74 -5.79 10.21
N ARG A 22 -3.54 -4.79 9.89
CA ARG A 22 -5.01 -4.89 9.84
C ARG A 22 -5.54 -5.04 8.42
N SER A 23 -4.69 -4.92 7.42
CA SER A 23 -5.03 -5.03 6.01
C SER A 23 -5.05 -6.49 5.58
N THR A 24 -5.78 -6.78 4.51
CA THR A 24 -5.82 -8.11 3.88
C THR A 24 -4.46 -8.58 3.37
N PHE A 25 -3.47 -7.69 3.24
CA PHE A 25 -2.11 -8.09 2.87
C PHE A 25 -1.40 -8.84 4.01
N PHE A 26 -1.78 -8.62 5.27
CA PHE A 26 -1.17 -9.33 6.40
C PHE A 26 -1.86 -10.68 6.64
N ASP A 27 -1.51 -11.65 5.80
CA ASP A 27 -1.99 -13.04 5.89
C ASP A 27 -0.79 -13.99 6.03
N VAL A 28 -0.31 -14.14 7.28
CA VAL A 28 0.79 -15.06 7.59
C VAL A 28 0.26 -16.49 7.53
N ASN A 29 0.65 -17.23 6.49
CA ASN A 29 0.34 -18.63 6.35
C ASN A 29 1.51 -19.48 6.86
N LEU A 30 1.43 -19.91 8.11
CA LEU A 30 2.47 -20.73 8.75
C LEU A 30 2.74 -22.09 8.09
N GLU A 31 1.90 -22.53 7.14
CA GLU A 31 2.15 -23.73 6.32
C GLU A 31 3.03 -23.47 5.10
N ILE A 32 3.13 -22.21 4.66
CA ILE A 32 3.87 -21.76 3.46
C ILE A 32 5.05 -20.89 3.86
N ASP A 33 4.84 -19.98 4.81
CA ASP A 33 5.81 -19.01 5.31
C ASP A 33 6.66 -19.63 6.43
N ASN A 34 7.70 -20.38 6.06
CA ASN A 34 8.57 -21.04 7.04
C ASN A 34 9.49 -20.05 7.75
N SER A 35 9.60 -18.82 7.24
CA SER A 35 10.34 -17.73 7.86
C SER A 35 9.70 -16.37 7.57
N VAL A 36 10.09 -15.36 8.36
CA VAL A 36 9.70 -13.97 8.11
C VAL A 36 10.17 -13.48 6.74
N GLU A 37 11.31 -13.96 6.26
CA GLU A 37 11.87 -13.58 4.95
C GLU A 37 11.01 -14.13 3.80
N GLU A 38 10.61 -15.41 3.88
CA GLU A 38 9.71 -16.03 2.89
C GLU A 38 8.34 -15.34 2.85
N TYR A 39 7.79 -15.00 4.02
CA TYR A 39 6.57 -14.20 4.11
C TYR A 39 6.72 -12.83 3.43
N LEU A 40 7.83 -12.13 3.70
CA LEU A 40 8.11 -10.83 3.10
C LEU A 40 8.22 -10.94 1.57
N ASP A 41 8.89 -11.96 1.05
CA ASP A 41 8.99 -12.18 -0.39
C ASP A 41 7.63 -12.45 -1.04
N CYS A 42 6.74 -13.18 -0.36
CA CYS A 42 5.38 -13.44 -0.83
C CYS A 42 4.51 -12.17 -0.82
N ILE A 43 4.47 -11.43 0.29
CA ILE A 43 3.63 -10.23 0.42
C ILE A 43 4.12 -9.06 -0.43
N ILE A 44 5.43 -8.92 -0.65
CA ILE A 44 6.00 -7.82 -1.44
C ILE A 44 5.40 -7.77 -2.85
N PHE A 45 5.20 -8.94 -3.47
CA PHE A 45 4.64 -9.01 -4.82
C PHE A 45 3.20 -8.44 -4.85
N THR A 46 2.33 -8.94 -4.00
CA THR A 46 0.92 -8.53 -3.95
C THR A 46 0.76 -7.09 -3.49
N LEU A 47 1.59 -6.66 -2.53
CA LEU A 47 1.58 -5.29 -2.02
C LEU A 47 2.05 -4.29 -3.07
N SER A 48 3.07 -4.64 -3.88
CA SER A 48 3.56 -3.78 -4.95
C SER A 48 2.49 -3.51 -6.00
N GLU A 49 1.78 -4.55 -6.46
CA GLU A 49 0.69 -4.39 -7.43
C GLU A 49 -0.43 -3.47 -6.91
N ALA A 50 -0.85 -3.67 -5.66
CA ALA A 50 -1.91 -2.86 -5.05
C ALA A 50 -1.50 -1.39 -4.86
N ILE A 51 -0.24 -1.13 -4.52
CA ILE A 51 0.31 0.24 -4.43
C ILE A 51 0.33 0.87 -5.82
N GLU A 52 0.78 0.17 -6.85
CA GLU A 52 0.83 0.68 -8.21
C GLU A 52 -0.56 1.04 -8.73
N GLU A 53 -1.56 0.19 -8.49
CA GLU A 53 -2.96 0.48 -8.84
C GLU A 53 -3.51 1.70 -8.10
N GLN A 54 -3.16 1.85 -6.82
CA GLN A 54 -3.49 3.05 -6.06
C GLN A 54 -2.85 4.30 -6.67
N LEU A 55 -1.55 4.25 -6.96
CA LEU A 55 -0.78 5.38 -7.51
C LEU A 55 -1.24 5.74 -8.93
N ALA A 56 -1.65 4.77 -9.75
CA ALA A 56 -2.22 5.00 -11.07
C ALA A 56 -3.51 5.82 -11.00
N ASN A 57 -4.28 5.64 -9.93
CA ASN A 57 -5.50 6.40 -9.67
C ASN A 57 -5.24 7.76 -8.97
N ILE A 58 -4.00 8.04 -8.56
CA ILE A 58 -3.63 9.36 -8.04
C ILE A 58 -3.36 10.31 -9.20
N GLN A 59 -4.14 11.39 -9.26
CA GLN A 59 -3.84 12.50 -10.16
C GLN A 59 -2.56 13.21 -9.68
N TRP A 60 -1.45 12.98 -10.37
CA TRP A 60 -0.19 13.69 -10.14
C TRP A 60 -0.36 15.19 -10.39
N LYS A 61 0.00 16.02 -9.41
CA LYS A 61 0.10 17.48 -9.57
C LYS A 61 1.56 17.91 -9.47
N ILE A 62 2.08 18.46 -10.55
CA ILE A 62 3.37 19.15 -10.53
C ILE A 62 3.14 20.54 -9.92
N THR A 63 3.67 20.75 -8.71
CA THR A 63 3.64 22.07 -8.05
C THR A 63 4.98 22.78 -8.26
N PHE A 64 4.96 23.90 -8.96
CA PHE A 64 6.11 24.81 -9.01
C PHE A 64 6.07 25.73 -7.79
N ALA A 65 6.95 25.50 -6.82
CA ALA A 65 7.21 26.48 -5.77
C ALA A 65 8.20 27.53 -6.30
N PRO A 66 7.90 28.83 -6.23
CA PRO A 66 8.88 29.85 -6.56
C PRO A 66 10.07 29.72 -5.60
N ARG A 67 11.28 29.56 -6.13
CA ARG A 67 12.49 29.71 -5.32
C ARG A 67 12.50 31.13 -4.78
N ARG A 68 12.36 31.28 -3.46
CA ARG A 68 12.62 32.56 -2.79
C ARG A 68 14.10 32.86 -3.00
N GLY A 69 14.36 33.92 -3.79
CA GLY A 69 15.69 34.49 -3.97
C GLY A 69 16.15 35.26 -2.74
#